data_AF-A0A937VSK2-F1
#
_entry.id   AF-A0A937VSK2-F1
#
_cell.length_a   1.000
_cell.length_b   1.000
_cell.length_c   1.000
_cell.angle_alpha   90.00
_cell.angle_beta   90.00
_cell.angle_gamma   90.00
#
_symmetry.space_group_name_H-M   'P 1'
#
loop_
_entity.id
_entity.type
_entity.pdbx_description
1 polymer ?
#
loop_
_entity_poly.entity_id
_entity_poly.type
_entity_poly.pdbx_seq_one_letter_code
_entity_poly.pdbx_strand_id
1 'polypeptide(L)'
;MKNKLYTLQDDLKRRLKDPEFRQLWKESEVEYQLARKLIEKRLRQKISQRDLAKRAKTTQAVISRVESMESNPSLGLLKKLAKALDSRLEIRLIPKS
;
A
#
# COMPACT_ATOMS: atom_id res chain seq x y z
N MET A 1 -7.65 -26.98 22.91
CA MET A 1 -6.48 -26.11 22.66
C MET A 1 -6.95 -24.68 22.52
N LYS A 2 -6.44 -23.73 23.32
CA LYS A 2 -6.80 -22.30 23.17
C LYS A 2 -6.09 -21.79 21.91
N ASN A 3 -6.83 -21.48 20.84
CA ASN A 3 -6.26 -20.78 19.69
C ASN A 3 -5.78 -19.42 20.17
N LYS A 4 -4.46 -19.27 20.31
CA LYS A 4 -3.83 -18.03 20.73
C LYS A 4 -4.06 -17.03 19.58
N LEU A 5 -5.05 -16.16 19.73
CA LEU A 5 -5.29 -15.07 18.80
C LEU A 5 -4.07 -14.15 18.85
N TYR A 6 -3.34 -14.08 17.74
CA TYR A 6 -2.23 -13.16 17.57
C TYR A 6 -2.64 -12.08 16.57
N THR A 7 -2.20 -10.85 16.78
CA THR A 7 -2.50 -9.75 15.84
C THR A 7 -1.60 -9.86 14.60
N LEU A 8 -1.96 -9.16 13.52
CA LEU A 8 -1.08 -9.00 12.35
C LEU A 8 0.31 -8.48 12.77
N GLN A 9 0.37 -7.61 13.77
CA GLN A 9 1.64 -7.08 14.28
C GLN A 9 2.47 -8.16 14.98
N ASP A 10 1.84 -9.04 15.73
CA ASP A 10 2.51 -10.15 16.41
C ASP A 10 3.04 -11.19 15.41
N ASP A 11 2.26 -11.49 14.36
CA ASP A 11 2.71 -12.36 13.26
C ASP A 11 3.90 -11.76 12.51
N LEU A 12 3.80 -10.47 12.16
CA LEU A 12 4.86 -9.78 11.46
C LEU A 12 6.16 -9.77 12.29
N LYS A 13 6.08 -9.46 13.59
CA LYS A 13 7.24 -9.53 14.50
C LYS A 13 7.86 -10.92 14.54
N ARG A 14 7.05 -11.97 14.48
CA ARG A 14 7.52 -13.36 14.44
C ARG A 14 8.22 -13.67 13.12
N ARG A 15 7.61 -13.34 11.98
CA ARG A 15 8.15 -13.63 10.65
C ARG A 15 9.41 -12.83 10.36
N LEU A 16 9.52 -11.60 10.86
CA LEU A 16 10.74 -10.79 10.75
C LEU A 16 11.97 -11.40 11.47
N LYS A 17 11.80 -12.42 12.32
CA LYS A 17 12.93 -13.16 12.90
C LYS A 17 13.67 -14.01 11.86
N ASP A 18 12.97 -14.44 10.82
CA ASP A 18 13.58 -15.15 9.69
C ASP A 18 14.35 -14.17 8.80
N PRO A 19 15.67 -14.36 8.60
CA PRO A 19 16.49 -13.49 7.75
C PRO A 19 16.01 -13.41 6.30
N GLU A 20 15.53 -14.50 5.71
CA GLU A 20 15.06 -14.55 4.32
C GLU A 20 13.79 -13.71 4.18
N PHE A 21 12.82 -13.94 5.06
CA PHE A 21 11.60 -13.14 5.12
C PHE A 21 11.90 -11.66 5.38
N ARG A 22 12.84 -11.36 6.28
CA ARG A 22 13.23 -9.98 6.60
C ARG A 22 13.80 -9.25 5.39
N GLN A 23 14.63 -9.92 4.59
CA GLN A 23 15.22 -9.33 3.39
C GLN A 23 14.14 -9.02 2.36
N LEU A 24 13.28 -9.99 2.04
CA LEU A 24 12.17 -9.79 1.10
C LEU A 24 11.18 -8.72 1.59
N TRP A 25 10.93 -8.65 2.90
CA TRP A 25 10.10 -7.61 3.51
C TRP A 25 10.73 -6.22 3.36
N LYS A 26 12.04 -6.09 3.57
CA LYS A 26 12.76 -4.83 3.41
C LYS A 26 12.77 -4.37 1.96
N GLU A 27 12.88 -5.29 1.01
CA GLU A 27 12.85 -5.00 -0.42
C GLU A 27 11.47 -4.53 -0.91
N SER A 28 10.39 -5.05 -0.32
CA SER A 28 8.99 -4.72 -0.67
C SER A 28 8.35 -3.63 0.20
N GLU A 29 9.13 -3.04 1.12
CA GLU A 29 8.62 -2.09 2.11
C GLU A 29 8.02 -0.85 1.43
N VAL A 30 8.64 -0.36 0.36
CA VAL A 30 8.18 0.86 -0.34
C VAL A 30 6.81 0.64 -0.97
N GLU A 31 6.64 -0.47 -1.69
CA GLU A 31 5.39 -0.88 -2.34
C GLU A 31 4.29 -1.09 -1.30
N TYR A 32 4.62 -1.74 -0.17
CA TYR A 32 3.69 -1.94 0.94
C TYR A 32 3.21 -0.62 1.53
N GLN A 33 4.13 0.30 1.83
CA GLN A 33 3.80 1.60 2.40
C GLN A 33 2.95 2.44 1.44
N LEU A 34 3.24 2.38 0.14
CA LEU A 34 2.44 3.03 -0.88
C LEU A 34 1.00 2.48 -0.91
N ALA A 35 0.85 1.16 -1.06
CA ALA A 35 -0.46 0.50 -1.12
C ALA A 35 -1.28 0.79 0.14
N ARG A 36 -0.67 0.65 1.33
CA ARG A 36 -1.32 0.91 2.62
C ARG A 36 -1.81 2.34 2.74
N LYS A 37 -0.97 3.34 2.38
CA LYS A 37 -1.37 4.77 2.45
C LYS A 37 -2.53 5.09 1.50
N LEU A 38 -2.53 4.51 0.30
CA LEU A 38 -3.61 4.68 -0.66
C LEU A 38 -4.93 4.10 -0.13
N ILE A 39 -4.91 2.86 0.37
CA ILE A 39 -6.09 2.20 0.97
C ILE A 39 -6.61 3.03 2.14
N GLU A 40 -5.73 3.43 3.06
CA GLU A 40 -6.11 4.19 4.25
C GLU A 40 -6.77 5.53 3.89
N LYS A 41 -6.20 6.27 2.91
CA LYS A 41 -6.79 7.52 2.43
C LYS A 41 -8.13 7.28 1.73
N ARG A 42 -8.25 6.23 0.91
CA ARG A 42 -9.50 5.84 0.25
C ARG A 42 -10.59 5.52 1.26
N LEU A 43 -10.28 4.73 2.29
CA LEU A 43 -11.21 4.36 3.34
C LEU A 43 -11.64 5.56 4.20
N ARG A 44 -10.73 6.49 4.49
CA ARG A 44 -11.08 7.75 5.17
C ARG A 44 -12.09 8.58 4.39
N GLN A 45 -12.03 8.55 3.06
CA GLN A 45 -13.02 9.19 2.20
C GLN A 45 -14.30 8.37 2.00
N LYS A 46 -14.38 7.16 2.57
CA LYS A 46 -15.51 6.23 2.46
C LYS A 46 -15.89 5.89 1.00
N ILE A 47 -14.90 5.78 0.12
CA ILE A 47 -15.14 5.45 -1.30
C ILE A 47 -14.66 4.04 -1.66
N SER A 48 -15.34 3.41 -2.62
CA SER A 48 -14.91 2.10 -3.14
C SER A 48 -13.72 2.22 -4.08
N GLN A 49 -13.07 1.09 -4.41
CA GLN A 49 -12.03 1.07 -5.46
C GLN A 49 -12.60 1.51 -6.82
N ARG A 50 -13.87 1.20 -7.11
CA ARG A 50 -14.55 1.63 -8.35
C ARG A 50 -14.73 3.15 -8.39
N ASP A 51 -15.06 3.76 -7.25
CA ASP A 51 -15.22 5.21 -7.16
C ASP A 51 -13.88 5.94 -7.31
N LEU A 52 -12.83 5.43 -6.67
CA LEU A 52 -11.47 5.95 -6.86
C LEU A 52 -11.04 5.83 -8.33
N ALA A 53 -11.31 4.70 -8.98
CA ALA A 53 -10.99 4.49 -10.39
C ALA A 53 -11.67 5.54 -11.30
N LYS A 54 -12.98 5.81 -11.08
CA LYS A 54 -13.71 6.85 -11.80
C LYS A 54 -13.09 8.23 -11.62
N ARG A 55 -12.79 8.62 -10.37
CA ARG A 55 -12.16 9.92 -10.05
C ARG A 55 -10.76 10.06 -10.68
N ALA A 56 -9.98 8.99 -10.67
CA ALA A 56 -8.63 8.95 -11.23
C ALA A 56 -8.58 8.73 -12.75
N LYS A 57 -9.74 8.57 -13.41
CA LYS A 57 -9.86 8.25 -14.85
C LYS A 57 -9.05 7.00 -15.21
N THR A 58 -9.26 5.93 -14.46
CA THR A 58 -8.64 4.60 -14.67
C THR A 58 -9.65 3.49 -14.38
N THR A 59 -9.22 2.22 -14.38
CA THR A 59 -10.09 1.06 -14.13
C THR A 59 -9.96 0.56 -12.70
N GLN A 60 -11.00 -0.11 -12.19
CA GLN A 60 -10.92 -0.73 -10.86
C GLN A 60 -9.84 -1.81 -10.79
N ALA A 61 -9.57 -2.53 -11.89
CA ALA A 61 -8.48 -3.50 -11.96
C ALA A 61 -7.09 -2.84 -11.81
N VAL A 62 -6.90 -1.61 -12.32
CA VAL A 62 -5.67 -0.85 -12.06
C VAL A 62 -5.57 -0.47 -10.59
N ILE A 63 -6.65 0.04 -9.98
CA ILE A 63 -6.65 0.36 -8.55
C ILE A 63 -6.36 -0.88 -7.70
N SER A 64 -6.99 -2.01 -8.02
CA SER A 64 -6.78 -3.28 -7.32
C SER A 64 -5.31 -3.69 -7.32
N ARG A 65 -4.66 -3.70 -8.50
CA ARG A 65 -3.24 -4.06 -8.62
C ARG A 65 -2.30 -3.12 -7.89
N VAL A 66 -2.66 -1.84 -7.76
CA VAL A 66 -1.87 -0.88 -6.97
C VAL A 66 -2.06 -1.16 -5.47
N GLU A 67 -3.30 -1.41 -5.03
CA GLU A 67 -3.60 -1.71 -3.62
C GLU A 67 -3.12 -3.10 -3.18
N SER A 68 -2.96 -4.06 -4.09
CA SER A 68 -2.45 -5.41 -3.81
C SER A 68 -0.95 -5.58 -4.04
N MET A 69 -0.22 -4.51 -4.39
CA MET A 69 1.22 -4.53 -4.69
C MET A 69 1.61 -5.40 -5.91
N GLU A 70 0.65 -5.78 -6.77
CA GLU A 70 0.88 -6.56 -8.00
C GLU A 70 1.40 -5.72 -9.17
N SER A 71 1.67 -4.42 -8.96
CA SER A 71 2.14 -3.53 -10.02
C SER A 71 3.07 -2.46 -9.46
N ASN A 72 4.00 -2.01 -10.30
CA ASN A 72 4.79 -0.81 -10.07
C ASN A 72 4.12 0.38 -10.78
N PRO A 73 3.29 1.18 -10.09
CA PRO A 73 2.55 2.26 -10.72
C PRO A 73 3.50 3.38 -11.18
N SER A 74 3.26 3.90 -12.38
CA SER A 74 4.01 5.05 -12.86
C SER A 74 3.75 6.28 -11.99
N LEU A 75 4.73 7.19 -11.92
CA LEU A 75 4.56 8.49 -11.25
C LEU A 75 3.34 9.27 -11.76
N GLY A 76 3.00 9.12 -13.04
CA GLY A 76 1.80 9.74 -13.63
C GLY A 76 0.50 9.19 -13.04
N LEU A 77 0.42 7.87 -12.83
CA LEU A 77 -0.71 7.25 -12.14
C LEU A 77 -0.76 7.70 -10.68
N LEU A 78 0.37 7.72 -9.97
CA LEU A 78 0.44 8.17 -8.58
C LEU A 78 -0.06 9.62 -8.41
N LYS A 79 0.31 10.53 -9.32
CA LYS A 79 -0.21 11.91 -9.35
C LYS A 79 -1.72 11.95 -9.56
N LYS A 80 -2.27 11.13 -10.47
CA LYS A 80 -3.73 11.04 -10.69
C LYS A 80 -4.46 10.52 -9.46
N LEU A 81 -3.93 9.48 -8.81
CA LEU A 81 -4.50 8.93 -7.58
C LEU A 81 -4.47 9.94 -6.45
N ALA A 82 -3.35 10.63 -6.25
CA ALA A 82 -3.23 11.69 -5.24
C ALA A 82 -4.28 12.79 -5.47
N LYS A 83 -4.44 13.27 -6.71
CA LYS A 83 -5.47 14.25 -7.07
C LYS A 83 -6.90 13.72 -6.82
N ALA A 84 -7.18 12.47 -7.20
CA ALA A 84 -8.48 11.83 -6.99
C ALA A 84 -8.84 11.63 -5.51
N LEU A 85 -7.82 11.54 -4.65
CA LEU A 85 -7.90 11.43 -3.20
C LEU A 85 -7.74 12.78 -2.49
N ASP A 86 -7.85 13.91 -3.20
CA ASP A 86 -7.67 15.26 -2.66
C ASP A 86 -6.41 15.37 -1.78
N SER A 87 -5.28 14.96 -2.36
CA SER A 87 -3.99 14.83 -1.70
C SER A 87 -2.86 15.28 -2.62
N ARG A 88 -1.76 15.71 -2.01
CA ARG A 88 -0.50 16.02 -2.70
C ARG A 88 0.45 14.82 -2.61
N LEU A 89 1.06 14.45 -3.73
CA LEU A 89 2.14 13.46 -3.74
C LEU A 89 3.44 14.13 -3.26
N GLU A 90 4.04 13.57 -2.21
CA GLU A 90 5.35 13.95 -1.69
C GLU A 90 6.25 12.73 -1.68
N ILE A 91 7.48 12.87 -2.20
CA ILE A 91 8.49 11.83 -2.22
C ILE A 91 9.70 12.35 -1.44
N ARG A 92 10.18 11.55 -0.48
CA ARG A 92 11.34 11.87 0.34
C ARG A 92 12.33 10.71 0.26
N LEU A 93 13.60 11.01 0.02
CA LEU A 93 14.70 10.06 0.15
C LEU A 93 15.26 10.17 1.56
N ILE A 94 15.53 9.02 2.18
CA ILE A 94 16.13 8.93 3.51
C ILE A 94 17.46 8.18 3.42
N PRO A 95 18.45 8.49 4.28
CA PRO A 95 19.70 7.74 4.31
C PRO A 95 19.46 6.24 4.55
N LYS A 96 20.27 5.39 3.90
CA LYS A 96 20.33 3.96 4.24
C LYS A 96 21.05 3.81 5.57
N SER A 97 20.35 3.36 6.61
CA SER A 97 20.95 2.90 7.87
C SER A 97 21.61 1.53 7.70
#